data_AF-A0A6L3AR51-F1
#
_entry.id   AF-A0A6L3AR51-F1
#
_cell.length_a   1.000
_cell.length_b   1.000
_cell.length_c   1.000
_cell.angle_alpha   90.00
_cell.angle_beta   90.00
_cell.angle_gamma   90.00
#
_symmetry.space_group_name_H-M   'P 1'
#
loop_
_entity.id
_entity.type
_entity.pdbx_description
1 polymer ?
#
loop_
_entity_poly.entity_id
_entity_poly.type
_entity_poly.pdbx_seq_one_letter_code
_entity_poly.pdbx_strand_id
1 'polypeptide(L)'
;MAHDPLWHLTLETGHGSLIRPETKSSLPKILRALKPLADRGSVEHGDWTFAAVPVPGGFRFDAGVRGWNGPLVTGYVATKGGGEAVWRQMAADRRSLGFPDVACPRPTVEPWLSAMFRANTLESMLLTDPVAQDRFHEALRAVAVWEQGVAWALLQYGRALATDAPLATPLAAEALDSDPTHKVMRETAARDVRRAVEVGANGTADLQRREAPKLSGTFASAVVAEGTRKGASDAARVVASVIRSCARLSLDALLIDQADALKIDWNILCGGWGQLLRLPHDPVWLEAKPIECAFAQEAGPQFVAERTGYLVCSESEGFSITYAFCYDGTTIVMPGRILVSPEGVTVEAPDRRSGELLTPMADSIAERVIQVFLLLNARNAPVEVGDAEDVSKLNRKRAQMGRPPVLSTAPVRWDLSRIERRAKRQGEAFGPEQRRQAVAALVRGHVKVRKTGAFWWSPYVRSGIGPDPRETGRDYVVRP
;
A
#
# COMPACT_ATOMS: atom_id res chain seq x y z
N MET A 1 -23.62 -12.40 9.20
CA MET A 1 -22.42 -13.20 8.91
C MET A 1 -21.23 -12.28 9.05
N ALA A 2 -20.24 -12.64 9.88
CA ALA A 2 -18.95 -11.95 9.82
C ALA A 2 -18.37 -12.28 8.44
N HIS A 3 -18.10 -11.26 7.62
CA HIS A 3 -17.55 -11.47 6.29
C HIS A 3 -16.06 -11.79 6.47
N ASP A 4 -15.69 -13.05 6.28
CA ASP A 4 -14.29 -13.46 6.19
C ASP A 4 -13.60 -12.63 5.08
N PRO A 5 -12.35 -12.18 5.28
CA PRO A 5 -11.64 -11.40 4.27
C PRO A 5 -11.51 -12.18 2.95
N LEU A 6 -11.58 -11.47 1.83
CA LEU A 6 -11.41 -12.05 0.48
C LEU A 6 -9.95 -11.91 0.05
N TRP A 7 -9.31 -13.00 -0.34
CA TRP A 7 -7.99 -12.94 -0.97
C TRP A 7 -8.15 -12.62 -2.47
N HIS A 8 -7.49 -11.60 -3.00
CA HIS A 8 -7.48 -11.28 -4.43
C HIS A 8 -6.14 -11.64 -5.05
N LEU A 9 -6.13 -12.13 -6.30
CA LEU A 9 -4.94 -12.48 -7.07
C LEU A 9 -5.07 -12.00 -8.52
N THR A 10 -4.11 -11.26 -9.04
CA THR A 10 -4.01 -10.92 -10.46
C THR A 10 -3.09 -11.96 -11.13
N LEU A 11 -3.65 -12.75 -12.05
CA LEU A 11 -2.93 -13.87 -12.66
C LEU A 11 -1.71 -13.46 -13.46
N GLU A 12 -1.81 -12.36 -14.21
CA GLU A 12 -0.75 -11.92 -15.11
C GLU A 12 0.49 -11.42 -14.36
N THR A 13 0.29 -10.83 -13.18
CA THR A 13 1.38 -10.29 -12.36
C THR A 13 1.75 -11.22 -11.20
N GLY A 14 0.94 -12.24 -10.91
CA GLY A 14 1.03 -13.03 -9.68
C GLY A 14 0.76 -12.22 -8.41
N HIS A 15 0.31 -10.97 -8.53
CA HIS A 15 0.11 -10.07 -7.40
C HIS A 15 -1.14 -10.46 -6.62
N GLY A 16 -1.06 -10.71 -5.31
CA GLY A 16 -2.24 -11.10 -4.54
C GLY A 16 -2.44 -10.33 -3.25
N SER A 17 -3.54 -9.60 -3.08
CA SER A 17 -3.80 -8.75 -1.91
C SER A 17 -4.91 -9.30 -1.02
N LEU A 18 -4.82 -9.04 0.29
CA LEU A 18 -5.94 -9.23 1.21
C LEU A 18 -6.93 -8.07 1.07
N ILE A 19 -8.18 -8.38 0.75
CA ILE A 19 -9.24 -7.40 0.60
C ILE A 19 -10.21 -7.54 1.76
N ARG A 20 -10.22 -6.51 2.60
CA ARG A 20 -11.22 -6.36 3.66
C ARG A 20 -12.34 -5.44 3.15
N PRO A 21 -13.61 -5.66 3.53
CA PRO A 21 -14.76 -4.81 3.15
C PRO A 21 -14.73 -3.35 3.68
N GLU A 22 -13.56 -2.78 3.95
CA GLU A 22 -13.40 -1.63 4.85
C GLU A 22 -13.66 -0.26 4.20
N THR A 23 -13.88 -0.17 2.89
CA THR A 23 -14.45 1.02 2.24
C THR A 23 -15.98 1.03 2.38
N LYS A 24 -16.44 1.14 3.64
CA LYS A 24 -17.83 0.94 4.10
C LYS A 24 -18.92 1.81 3.43
N SER A 25 -18.59 2.93 2.77
CA SER A 25 -19.63 3.86 2.29
C SER A 25 -20.22 3.50 0.94
N SER A 26 -19.45 2.89 0.03
CA SER A 26 -19.90 2.59 -1.35
C SER A 26 -20.28 1.13 -1.57
N LEU A 27 -19.68 0.19 -0.83
CA LEU A 27 -19.90 -1.25 -1.02
C LEU A 27 -21.39 -1.66 -0.96
N PRO A 28 -22.23 -1.19 -0.03
CA PRO A 28 -23.65 -1.53 -0.02
C PRO A 28 -24.40 -1.08 -1.28
N LYS A 29 -24.00 0.05 -1.89
CA LYS A 29 -24.60 0.55 -3.13
C LYS A 29 -24.18 -0.32 -4.32
N ILE A 30 -22.89 -0.67 -4.40
CA ILE A 30 -22.33 -1.54 -5.43
C ILE A 30 -23.00 -2.93 -5.37
N LEU A 31 -23.08 -3.52 -4.17
CA LEU A 31 -23.72 -4.83 -3.96
C LEU A 31 -25.19 -4.84 -4.39
N ARG A 32 -25.94 -3.78 -4.06
CA ARG A 32 -27.33 -3.65 -4.48
C ARG A 32 -27.46 -3.53 -6.00
N ALA A 33 -26.57 -2.76 -6.63
CA ALA A 33 -26.53 -2.59 -8.07
C ALA A 33 -26.18 -3.89 -8.81
N LEU A 34 -25.33 -4.73 -8.22
CA LEU A 34 -24.83 -5.97 -8.82
C LEU A 34 -25.65 -7.21 -8.43
N LYS A 35 -26.62 -7.12 -7.52
CA LYS A 35 -27.50 -8.24 -7.18
C LYS A 35 -28.12 -8.95 -8.41
N PRO A 36 -28.59 -8.24 -9.46
CA PRO A 36 -29.12 -8.89 -10.65
C PRO A 36 -28.12 -9.81 -11.37
N LEU A 37 -26.82 -9.58 -11.21
CA LEU A 37 -25.78 -10.46 -11.77
C LEU A 37 -25.88 -11.88 -11.24
N ALA A 38 -26.12 -12.03 -9.93
CA ALA A 38 -26.29 -13.32 -9.29
C ALA A 38 -27.62 -14.01 -9.71
N ASP A 39 -28.67 -13.22 -9.94
CA ASP A 39 -30.00 -13.74 -10.28
C ASP A 39 -30.14 -14.10 -11.77
N ARG A 40 -29.54 -13.30 -12.67
CA ARG A 40 -29.76 -13.37 -14.13
C ARG A 40 -28.52 -13.78 -14.91
N GLY A 41 -27.35 -13.82 -14.28
CA GLY A 41 -26.08 -14.07 -14.96
C GLY A 41 -25.53 -12.86 -15.73
N SER A 42 -26.22 -11.72 -15.74
CA SER A 42 -25.68 -10.48 -16.31
C SER A 42 -26.31 -9.22 -15.69
N VAL A 43 -25.56 -8.12 -15.70
CA VAL A 43 -26.05 -6.79 -15.31
C VAL A 43 -25.25 -5.69 -16.01
N GLU A 44 -25.90 -4.59 -16.32
CA GLU A 44 -25.25 -3.35 -16.75
C GLU A 44 -25.37 -2.29 -15.66
N HIS A 45 -24.31 -1.53 -15.41
CA HIS A 45 -24.32 -0.44 -14.45
C HIS A 45 -23.43 0.72 -14.92
N GLY A 46 -24.04 1.86 -15.25
CA GLY A 46 -23.34 2.97 -15.89
C GLY A 46 -22.80 2.54 -17.25
N ASP A 47 -21.49 2.68 -17.44
CA ASP A 47 -20.78 2.23 -18.63
C ASP A 47 -20.23 0.81 -18.50
N TRP A 48 -20.51 0.10 -17.41
CA TRP A 48 -19.97 -1.24 -17.18
C TRP A 48 -20.97 -2.33 -17.54
N THR A 49 -20.46 -3.39 -18.16
CA THR A 49 -21.19 -4.62 -18.44
C THR A 49 -20.56 -5.76 -17.64
N PHE A 50 -21.40 -6.58 -17.02
CA PHE A 50 -20.97 -7.73 -16.24
C PHE A 50 -21.75 -8.96 -16.67
N ALA A 51 -21.06 -10.08 -16.86
CA ALA A 51 -21.65 -11.38 -17.11
C ALA A 51 -21.01 -12.42 -16.19
N ALA A 52 -21.81 -13.27 -15.54
CA ALA A 52 -21.33 -14.28 -14.62
C ALA A 52 -21.98 -15.63 -14.93
N VAL A 53 -21.17 -16.69 -14.82
CA VAL A 53 -21.60 -18.07 -14.98
C VAL A 53 -21.16 -18.84 -13.73
N PRO A 54 -22.07 -19.60 -13.11
CA PRO A 54 -21.68 -20.47 -12.01
C PRO A 54 -20.77 -21.59 -12.54
N VAL A 55 -19.70 -21.89 -11.80
CA VAL A 55 -18.76 -22.96 -12.13
C VAL A 55 -18.61 -23.89 -10.92
N PRO A 56 -18.02 -25.09 -11.07
CA PRO A 56 -17.81 -25.99 -9.95
C PRO A 56 -17.04 -25.31 -8.82
N GLY A 57 -17.66 -25.21 -7.62
CA GLY A 57 -17.04 -24.58 -6.45
C GLY A 57 -16.97 -23.04 -6.47
N GLY A 58 -17.61 -22.36 -7.43
CA GLY A 58 -17.60 -20.90 -7.45
C GLY A 58 -18.24 -20.26 -8.67
N PHE A 59 -17.63 -19.17 -9.15
CA PHE A 59 -18.11 -18.37 -10.27
C PHE A 59 -16.97 -17.98 -11.20
N ARG A 60 -17.29 -17.90 -12.49
CA ARG A 60 -16.52 -17.17 -13.50
C ARG A 60 -17.33 -15.94 -13.87
N PHE A 61 -16.71 -14.78 -13.96
CA PHE A 61 -17.37 -13.57 -14.46
C PHE A 61 -16.48 -12.80 -15.41
N ASP A 62 -17.11 -12.01 -16.26
CA ASP A 62 -16.50 -11.10 -17.20
C ASP A 62 -16.97 -9.69 -16.84
N ALA A 63 -16.04 -8.74 -16.79
CA ALA A 63 -16.35 -7.31 -16.66
C ALA A 63 -15.80 -6.57 -17.88
N GLY A 64 -16.64 -5.75 -18.50
CA GLY A 64 -16.31 -4.96 -19.68
C GLY A 64 -16.89 -3.54 -19.60
N VAL A 65 -16.52 -2.71 -20.57
CA VAL A 65 -17.03 -1.35 -20.72
C VAL A 65 -17.90 -1.27 -21.98
N ARG A 66 -19.03 -0.59 -21.91
CA ARG A 66 -19.96 -0.42 -23.02
C ARG A 66 -19.25 0.22 -24.20
N GLY A 67 -19.47 -0.35 -25.38
CA GLY A 67 -18.82 0.08 -26.62
C GLY A 67 -17.43 -0.52 -26.84
N TRP A 68 -16.94 -1.37 -25.92
CA TRP A 68 -15.70 -2.11 -26.13
C TRP A 68 -16.01 -3.51 -26.65
N ASN A 69 -15.13 -4.01 -27.52
CA ASN A 69 -15.28 -5.34 -28.11
C ASN A 69 -14.81 -6.41 -27.11
N GLY A 70 -15.73 -6.84 -26.25
CA GLY A 70 -15.52 -7.92 -25.30
C GLY A 70 -15.14 -7.44 -23.89
N PRO A 71 -14.87 -8.40 -22.97
CA PRO A 71 -14.55 -8.09 -21.59
C PRO A 71 -13.11 -7.57 -21.43
N LEU A 72 -12.92 -6.70 -20.46
CA LEU A 72 -11.62 -6.22 -20.00
C LEU A 72 -10.89 -7.24 -19.14
N VAL A 73 -11.65 -7.88 -18.28
CA VAL A 73 -11.14 -8.83 -17.29
C VAL A 73 -12.11 -9.99 -17.17
N THR A 74 -11.53 -11.17 -17.05
CA THR A 74 -12.25 -12.37 -16.61
C THR A 74 -11.82 -12.65 -15.17
N GLY A 75 -12.77 -12.63 -14.25
CA GLY A 75 -12.59 -12.96 -12.84
C GLY A 75 -13.08 -14.37 -12.48
N TYR A 76 -12.46 -14.95 -11.46
CA TYR A 76 -12.75 -16.27 -10.92
C TYR A 76 -12.89 -16.16 -9.41
N VAL A 77 -14.02 -16.61 -8.86
CA VAL A 77 -14.32 -16.47 -7.44
C VAL A 77 -14.61 -17.83 -6.85
N ALA A 78 -13.82 -18.25 -5.86
CA ALA A 78 -14.00 -19.49 -5.15
C ALA A 78 -14.84 -19.29 -3.88
N THR A 79 -15.86 -20.13 -3.71
CA THR A 79 -16.52 -20.30 -2.42
C THR A 79 -15.66 -21.16 -1.49
N LYS A 80 -16.00 -21.18 -0.21
CA LYS A 80 -15.32 -22.04 0.77
C LYS A 80 -15.48 -23.52 0.41
N GLY A 81 -14.38 -24.24 0.33
CA GLY A 81 -14.24 -25.62 -0.13
C GLY A 81 -14.16 -25.78 -1.66
N GLY A 82 -14.32 -24.70 -2.42
CA GLY A 82 -14.46 -24.73 -3.88
C GLY A 82 -13.20 -24.39 -4.68
N GLY A 83 -12.12 -23.97 -4.03
CA GLY A 83 -10.97 -23.39 -4.72
C GLY A 83 -10.31 -24.31 -5.74
N GLU A 84 -10.19 -25.61 -5.46
CA GLU A 84 -9.58 -26.56 -6.40
C GLU A 84 -10.40 -26.69 -7.70
N ALA A 85 -11.72 -26.67 -7.59
CA ALA A 85 -12.61 -26.81 -8.75
C ALA A 85 -12.61 -25.53 -9.61
N VAL A 86 -12.63 -24.36 -8.97
CA VAL A 86 -12.50 -23.06 -9.66
C VAL A 86 -11.13 -22.91 -10.32
N TRP A 87 -10.06 -23.37 -9.67
CA TRP A 87 -8.71 -23.34 -10.23
C TRP A 87 -8.60 -24.19 -11.50
N ARG A 88 -9.22 -25.37 -11.52
CA ARG A 88 -9.29 -26.22 -12.72
C ARG A 88 -10.07 -25.54 -13.84
N GLN A 89 -11.18 -24.85 -13.54
CA GLN A 89 -11.92 -24.06 -14.54
C GLN A 89 -11.05 -22.97 -15.14
N MET A 90 -10.36 -22.20 -14.30
CA MET A 90 -9.48 -21.12 -14.73
C MET A 90 -8.33 -21.64 -15.61
N ALA A 91 -7.69 -22.76 -15.23
CA ALA A 91 -6.66 -23.39 -16.05
C ALA A 91 -7.21 -23.85 -17.41
N ALA A 92 -8.43 -24.40 -17.45
CA ALA A 92 -9.08 -24.80 -18.69
C ALA A 92 -9.36 -23.60 -19.62
N ASP A 93 -9.88 -22.51 -19.08
CA ASP A 93 -10.15 -21.28 -19.81
C ASP A 93 -8.86 -20.63 -20.36
N ARG A 94 -7.78 -20.63 -19.58
CA ARG A 94 -6.48 -20.12 -20.06
C ARG A 94 -5.96 -20.93 -21.24
N ARG A 95 -6.00 -22.26 -21.12
CA ARG A 95 -5.59 -23.14 -22.22
C ARG A 95 -6.45 -22.93 -23.47
N SER A 96 -7.76 -22.76 -23.33
CA SER A 96 -8.65 -22.53 -24.48
C SER A 96 -8.40 -21.18 -25.16
N LEU A 97 -7.91 -20.19 -24.41
CA LEU A 97 -7.49 -18.88 -24.94
C LEU A 97 -6.03 -18.85 -25.44
N GLY A 98 -5.30 -19.98 -25.36
CA GLY A 98 -3.90 -20.06 -25.78
C GLY A 98 -2.93 -19.36 -24.83
N PHE A 99 -3.33 -19.08 -23.59
CA PHE A 99 -2.44 -18.60 -22.54
C PHE A 99 -1.68 -19.76 -21.89
N PRO A 100 -0.46 -19.53 -21.38
CA PRO A 100 0.23 -20.50 -20.55
C PRO A 100 -0.57 -20.79 -19.26
N ASP A 101 -0.36 -21.98 -18.70
CA ASP A 101 -0.88 -22.34 -17.38
C ASP A 101 -0.43 -21.31 -16.32
N VAL A 102 -1.21 -21.19 -15.25
CA VAL A 102 -0.95 -20.22 -14.18
C VAL A 102 0.34 -20.58 -13.45
N ALA A 103 1.28 -19.64 -13.42
CA ALA A 103 2.58 -19.80 -12.76
C ALA A 103 2.50 -19.77 -11.23
N CYS A 104 1.54 -19.03 -10.70
CA CYS A 104 1.37 -18.90 -9.26
C CYS A 104 0.60 -20.11 -8.69
N PRO A 105 0.84 -20.49 -7.43
CA PRO A 105 0.15 -21.58 -6.78
C PRO A 105 -1.27 -21.11 -6.47
N ARG A 106 -2.18 -22.08 -6.42
CA ARG A 106 -3.55 -21.84 -5.97
C ARG A 106 -3.54 -21.19 -4.58
N PRO A 107 -4.33 -20.12 -4.36
CA PRO A 107 -4.53 -19.59 -3.01
C PRO A 107 -5.04 -20.68 -2.05
N THR A 108 -4.41 -20.79 -0.89
CA THR A 108 -4.79 -21.76 0.16
C THR A 108 -5.86 -21.23 1.09
N VAL A 109 -6.12 -19.92 1.06
CA VAL A 109 -7.14 -19.24 1.88
C VAL A 109 -8.37 -18.99 1.02
N GLU A 110 -9.53 -19.40 1.52
CA GLU A 110 -10.82 -19.25 0.84
C GLU A 110 -11.79 -18.45 1.73
N PRO A 111 -12.67 -17.62 1.14
CA PRO A 111 -12.86 -17.40 -0.30
C PRO A 111 -11.71 -16.59 -0.93
N TRP A 112 -11.53 -16.76 -2.24
CA TRP A 112 -10.58 -15.96 -3.02
C TRP A 112 -11.17 -15.53 -4.37
N LEU A 113 -10.63 -14.44 -4.91
CA LEU A 113 -10.87 -13.87 -6.23
C LEU A 113 -9.56 -13.93 -7.01
N SER A 114 -9.61 -14.35 -8.27
CA SER A 114 -8.51 -14.23 -9.21
C SER A 114 -8.96 -13.51 -10.47
N ALA A 115 -8.15 -12.59 -10.99
CA ALA A 115 -8.48 -11.78 -12.16
C ALA A 115 -7.46 -12.00 -13.29
N MET A 116 -7.95 -12.11 -14.53
CA MET A 116 -7.17 -12.28 -15.74
C MET A 116 -7.52 -11.16 -16.73
N PHE A 117 -6.57 -10.30 -17.06
CA PHE A 117 -6.77 -9.27 -18.09
C PHE A 117 -6.91 -9.90 -19.48
N ARG A 118 -7.85 -9.38 -20.28
CA ARG A 118 -8.07 -9.83 -21.65
C ARG A 118 -7.31 -8.90 -22.61
N ALA A 119 -6.35 -9.46 -23.33
CA ALA A 119 -5.36 -8.73 -24.12
C ALA A 119 -5.93 -7.90 -25.29
N ASN A 120 -7.17 -8.17 -25.72
CA ASN A 120 -7.87 -7.50 -26.82
C ASN A 120 -8.18 -6.01 -26.60
N THR A 121 -7.88 -5.47 -25.41
CA THR A 121 -8.20 -4.09 -25.04
C THR A 121 -6.96 -3.21 -24.79
N LEU A 122 -5.77 -3.80 -24.75
CA LEU A 122 -4.60 -3.14 -24.15
C LEU A 122 -3.73 -2.32 -25.14
N GLU A 123 -3.71 -2.60 -26.44
CA GLU A 123 -2.77 -1.91 -27.35
C GLU A 123 -3.40 -1.22 -28.56
N SER A 124 -4.54 -1.70 -29.07
CA SER A 124 -5.25 -0.99 -30.15
C SER A 124 -5.72 0.42 -29.75
N MET A 125 -5.84 0.67 -28.43
CA MET A 125 -6.19 1.98 -27.85
C MET A 125 -4.99 2.82 -27.42
N LEU A 126 -3.89 2.20 -26.96
CA LEU A 126 -2.77 2.92 -26.33
C LEU A 126 -1.79 3.55 -27.33
N LEU A 127 -1.75 3.08 -28.59
CA LEU A 127 -0.70 3.49 -29.53
C LEU A 127 -1.04 4.71 -30.39
N THR A 128 -2.29 5.18 -30.45
CA THR A 128 -2.69 6.22 -31.43
C THR A 128 -3.57 7.34 -30.91
N ASP A 129 -4.26 7.20 -29.76
CA ASP A 129 -5.14 8.23 -29.23
C ASP A 129 -4.95 8.45 -27.71
N PRO A 130 -4.35 9.60 -27.30
CA PRO A 130 -4.19 9.96 -25.89
C PRO A 130 -5.51 9.96 -25.09
N VAL A 131 -6.65 10.29 -25.73
CA VAL A 131 -7.96 10.28 -25.07
C VAL A 131 -8.43 8.86 -24.79
N ALA A 132 -8.15 7.92 -25.71
CA ALA A 132 -8.43 6.50 -25.49
C ALA A 132 -7.54 5.92 -24.38
N GLN A 133 -6.28 6.36 -24.30
CA GLN A 133 -5.36 5.99 -23.22
C GLN A 133 -5.85 6.47 -21.85
N ASP A 134 -6.29 7.72 -21.72
CA ASP A 134 -6.83 8.25 -20.46
C ASP A 134 -8.09 7.48 -20.03
N ARG A 135 -9.02 7.23 -20.96
CA ARG A 135 -10.22 6.41 -20.71
C ARG A 135 -9.86 4.98 -20.31
N PHE A 136 -8.82 4.41 -20.90
CA PHE A 136 -8.35 3.08 -20.54
C PHE A 136 -7.75 3.03 -19.15
N HIS A 137 -6.92 4.00 -18.77
CA HIS A 137 -6.39 4.10 -17.42
C HIS A 137 -7.51 4.34 -16.38
N GLU A 138 -8.49 5.18 -16.69
CA GLU A 138 -9.67 5.37 -15.85
C GLU A 138 -10.47 4.07 -15.71
N ALA A 139 -10.69 3.34 -16.81
CA ALA A 139 -11.34 2.04 -16.79
C ALA A 139 -10.57 1.05 -15.90
N LEU A 140 -9.24 0.91 -16.04
CA LEU A 140 -8.44 0.02 -15.21
C LEU A 140 -8.50 0.36 -13.72
N ARG A 141 -8.51 1.65 -13.35
CA ARG A 141 -8.69 2.07 -11.94
C ARG A 141 -10.06 1.64 -11.41
N ALA A 142 -11.10 1.77 -12.24
CA ALA A 142 -12.46 1.36 -11.88
C ALA A 142 -12.64 -0.17 -11.89
N VAL A 143 -11.96 -0.91 -12.77
CA VAL A 143 -12.00 -2.38 -12.86
C VAL A 143 -11.76 -3.01 -11.50
N ALA A 144 -10.71 -2.58 -10.78
CA ALA A 144 -10.36 -3.16 -9.48
C ALA A 144 -11.51 -3.05 -8.45
N VAL A 145 -12.23 -1.92 -8.43
CA VAL A 145 -13.39 -1.73 -7.55
C VAL A 145 -14.56 -2.61 -7.99
N TRP A 146 -14.80 -2.70 -9.29
CA TRP A 146 -15.90 -3.48 -9.85
C TRP A 146 -15.70 -4.99 -9.72
N GLU A 147 -14.51 -5.51 -9.99
CA GLU A 147 -14.16 -6.93 -9.79
C GLU A 147 -14.46 -7.38 -8.36
N GLN A 148 -14.07 -6.57 -7.38
CA GLN A 148 -14.34 -6.83 -5.97
C GLN A 148 -15.83 -6.79 -5.67
N GLY A 149 -16.52 -5.76 -6.16
CA GLY A 149 -17.97 -5.63 -6.02
C GLY A 149 -18.74 -6.83 -6.58
N VAL A 150 -18.33 -7.29 -7.76
CA VAL A 150 -18.89 -8.47 -8.43
C VAL A 150 -18.61 -9.73 -7.61
N ALA A 151 -17.37 -9.94 -7.17
CA ALA A 151 -17.01 -11.11 -6.37
C ALA A 151 -17.84 -11.18 -5.09
N TRP A 152 -17.98 -10.06 -4.37
CA TRP A 152 -18.81 -10.01 -3.18
C TRP A 152 -20.30 -10.22 -3.48
N ALA A 153 -20.83 -9.64 -4.55
CA ALA A 153 -22.22 -9.85 -4.94
C ALA A 153 -22.50 -11.33 -5.27
N LEU A 154 -21.57 -12.00 -5.96
CA LEU A 154 -21.68 -13.42 -6.30
C LEU A 154 -21.56 -14.32 -5.06
N LEU A 155 -20.61 -14.03 -4.15
CA LEU A 155 -20.49 -14.75 -2.88
C LEU A 155 -21.71 -14.56 -1.98
N GLN A 156 -22.33 -13.38 -2.01
CA GLN A 156 -23.46 -13.05 -1.13
C GLN A 156 -24.81 -13.54 -1.69
N TYR A 157 -25.03 -13.40 -2.99
CA TYR A 157 -26.34 -13.62 -3.61
C TYR A 157 -26.37 -14.79 -4.59
N GLY A 158 -25.20 -15.20 -5.12
CA GLY A 158 -25.10 -16.26 -6.12
C GLY A 158 -25.22 -17.65 -5.53
N ARG A 159 -25.40 -18.64 -6.41
CA ARG A 159 -25.33 -20.07 -6.09
C ARG A 159 -24.33 -20.75 -7.02
N ALA A 160 -23.20 -21.15 -6.45
CA ALA A 160 -22.18 -21.90 -7.16
C ALA A 160 -22.66 -23.33 -7.49
N LEU A 161 -22.04 -23.96 -8.48
CA LEU A 161 -22.23 -25.39 -8.73
C LEU A 161 -21.49 -26.21 -7.67
N ALA A 162 -21.92 -27.47 -7.49
CA ALA A 162 -21.19 -28.42 -6.66
C ALA A 162 -19.75 -28.62 -7.18
N THR A 163 -18.80 -28.93 -6.29
CA THR A 163 -17.37 -29.02 -6.62
C THR A 163 -17.01 -30.16 -7.56
N ASP A 164 -17.90 -31.14 -7.68
CA ASP A 164 -17.84 -32.31 -8.57
C ASP A 164 -18.62 -32.13 -9.87
N ALA A 165 -19.32 -31.00 -10.04
CA ALA A 165 -20.00 -30.68 -11.29
C ALA A 165 -18.99 -30.61 -12.46
N PRO A 166 -19.42 -30.89 -13.70
CA PRO A 166 -18.56 -30.73 -14.87
C PRO A 166 -18.13 -29.27 -15.02
N LEU A 167 -16.93 -29.06 -15.56
CA LEU A 167 -16.44 -27.71 -15.89
C LEU A 167 -17.41 -27.03 -16.85
N ALA A 168 -17.63 -25.74 -16.65
CA ALA A 168 -18.37 -24.92 -17.60
C ALA A 168 -17.60 -24.85 -18.92
N THR A 169 -18.33 -24.59 -20.01
CA THR A 169 -17.75 -24.44 -21.36
C THR A 169 -16.59 -23.45 -21.31
N PRO A 170 -15.38 -23.87 -21.72
CA PRO A 170 -14.22 -23.00 -21.75
C PRO A 170 -14.46 -21.77 -22.62
N LEU A 171 -13.78 -20.68 -22.30
CA LEU A 171 -13.87 -19.46 -23.09
C LEU A 171 -13.38 -19.73 -24.52
N ALA A 172 -14.18 -19.39 -25.52
CA ALA A 172 -13.78 -19.53 -26.91
C ALA A 172 -12.71 -18.49 -27.25
N ALA A 173 -11.66 -18.91 -27.97
CA ALA A 173 -10.75 -18.02 -28.65
C ALA A 173 -11.46 -17.40 -29.86
N GLU A 174 -12.43 -16.51 -29.62
CA GLU A 174 -13.05 -15.73 -30.71
C GLU A 174 -11.95 -14.95 -31.43
N ALA A 175 -11.68 -15.28 -32.70
CA ALA A 175 -10.81 -14.59 -33.67
C ALA A 175 -9.64 -13.74 -33.10
N LEU A 176 -9.00 -14.19 -32.01
CA LEU A 176 -7.87 -13.50 -31.38
C LEU A 176 -6.60 -13.60 -32.24
N ASP A 177 -6.61 -14.40 -33.31
CA ASP A 177 -5.46 -14.69 -34.16
C ASP A 177 -5.32 -13.79 -35.40
N SER A 178 -6.29 -12.92 -35.71
CA SER A 178 -6.17 -12.04 -36.89
C SER A 178 -5.31 -10.80 -36.65
N ASP A 179 -5.03 -10.46 -35.38
CA ASP A 179 -4.22 -9.29 -35.02
C ASP A 179 -2.78 -9.70 -34.66
N PRO A 180 -1.76 -9.35 -35.47
CA PRO A 180 -0.36 -9.64 -35.17
C PRO A 180 0.12 -9.07 -33.82
N THR A 181 -0.58 -8.08 -33.28
CA THR A 181 -0.32 -7.47 -31.97
C THR A 181 -0.69 -8.42 -30.82
N HIS A 182 -1.76 -9.21 -30.96
CA HIS A 182 -2.11 -10.26 -29.99
C HIS A 182 -1.03 -11.33 -29.88
N LYS A 183 -0.33 -11.63 -30.97
CA LYS A 183 0.80 -12.55 -30.96
C LYS A 183 1.95 -12.01 -30.11
N VAL A 184 2.31 -10.73 -30.29
CA VAL A 184 3.36 -10.06 -29.49
C VAL A 184 3.00 -10.01 -28.01
N MET A 185 1.74 -9.75 -27.68
CA MET A 185 1.26 -9.77 -26.30
C MET A 185 1.29 -11.18 -25.70
N ARG A 186 0.81 -12.21 -26.43
CA ARG A 186 0.92 -13.61 -25.98
C ARG A 186 2.37 -14.03 -25.79
N GLU A 187 3.27 -13.61 -26.67
CA GLU A 187 4.70 -13.89 -26.55
C GLU A 187 5.34 -13.16 -25.37
N THR A 188 4.96 -11.91 -25.12
CA THR A 188 5.42 -11.10 -23.98
C THR A 188 4.89 -11.64 -22.66
N ALA A 189 3.57 -11.86 -22.54
CA ALA A 189 2.96 -12.48 -21.38
C ALA A 189 3.51 -13.89 -21.16
N ALA A 190 3.65 -14.71 -22.21
CA ALA A 190 4.26 -16.03 -22.05
C ALA A 190 5.74 -15.96 -21.69
N ARG A 191 6.50 -14.97 -22.16
CA ARG A 191 7.89 -14.74 -21.71
C ARG A 191 7.92 -14.35 -20.25
N ASP A 192 7.07 -13.42 -19.82
CA ASP A 192 7.08 -12.91 -18.46
C ASP A 192 6.52 -13.94 -17.47
N VAL A 193 5.52 -14.73 -17.88
CA VAL A 193 5.00 -15.91 -17.17
C VAL A 193 6.05 -17.02 -17.13
N ARG A 194 6.72 -17.37 -18.25
CA ARG A 194 7.81 -18.36 -18.23
C ARG A 194 8.93 -17.93 -17.29
N ARG A 195 9.31 -16.65 -17.34
CA ARG A 195 10.28 -16.07 -16.41
C ARG A 195 9.77 -16.21 -14.98
N ALA A 196 8.51 -15.86 -14.69
CA ALA A 196 7.91 -16.05 -13.38
C ALA A 196 7.91 -17.53 -12.92
N VAL A 197 7.56 -18.48 -13.79
CA VAL A 197 7.58 -19.94 -13.51
C VAL A 197 8.99 -20.41 -13.19
N GLU A 198 9.98 -20.02 -14.00
CA GLU A 198 11.39 -20.38 -13.81
C GLU A 198 11.93 -19.94 -12.44
N VAL A 199 11.37 -18.85 -11.88
CA VAL A 199 11.72 -18.36 -10.54
C VAL A 199 10.67 -18.60 -9.46
N GLY A 200 9.61 -19.35 -9.76
CA GLY A 200 8.55 -19.73 -8.83
C GLY A 200 7.49 -18.64 -8.59
N ALA A 201 6.44 -19.00 -7.85
CA ALA A 201 5.24 -18.23 -7.52
C ALA A 201 5.36 -16.70 -7.28
N ASN A 202 6.49 -16.25 -6.74
CA ASN A 202 6.77 -14.84 -6.39
C ASN A 202 7.91 -14.26 -7.25
N GLY A 203 8.29 -14.99 -8.29
CA GLY A 203 9.59 -14.95 -8.91
C GLY A 203 9.87 -13.65 -9.64
N THR A 204 8.90 -12.99 -10.27
CA THR A 204 9.22 -11.74 -10.97
C THR A 204 9.58 -10.62 -9.99
N ALA A 205 8.84 -10.47 -8.89
CA ALA A 205 9.16 -9.51 -7.83
C ALA A 205 10.41 -9.92 -7.04
N ASP A 206 10.60 -11.22 -6.76
CA ASP A 206 11.81 -11.73 -6.08
C ASP A 206 13.05 -11.69 -6.96
N LEU A 207 12.93 -11.92 -8.27
CA LEU A 207 13.99 -11.80 -9.26
C LEU A 207 14.31 -10.33 -9.50
N GLN A 208 13.30 -9.47 -9.60
CA GLN A 208 13.48 -8.02 -9.55
C GLN A 208 14.19 -7.63 -8.26
N ARG A 209 13.83 -8.15 -7.08
CA ARG A 209 14.57 -7.89 -5.83
C ARG A 209 15.99 -8.46 -5.79
N ARG A 210 16.24 -9.61 -6.43
CA ARG A 210 17.58 -10.24 -6.52
C ARG A 210 18.48 -9.51 -7.51
N GLU A 211 17.94 -9.08 -8.63
CA GLU A 211 18.61 -8.30 -9.68
C GLU A 211 18.67 -6.81 -9.33
N ALA A 212 17.76 -6.33 -8.49
CA ALA A 212 17.70 -4.93 -8.12
C ALA A 212 18.96 -4.57 -7.34
N PRO A 213 19.55 -3.40 -7.61
CA PRO A 213 20.67 -2.92 -6.84
C PRO A 213 20.27 -2.84 -5.38
N LYS A 214 20.90 -3.64 -4.51
CA LYS A 214 20.74 -3.47 -3.07
C LYS A 214 21.08 -2.02 -2.74
N LEU A 215 20.14 -1.31 -2.13
CA LEU A 215 20.36 0.07 -1.70
C LEU A 215 21.62 0.13 -0.82
N SER A 216 22.67 0.77 -1.33
CA SER A 216 23.91 0.95 -0.56
C SER A 216 23.78 2.22 0.28
N GLY A 217 23.42 2.07 1.57
CA GLY A 217 23.32 3.18 2.52
C GLY A 217 21.87 3.61 2.83
N THR A 218 21.70 4.90 3.12
CA THR A 218 20.41 5.52 3.46
C THR A 218 19.52 5.72 2.23
N PHE A 219 18.21 5.86 2.44
CA PHE A 219 17.31 6.12 1.30
C PHE A 219 17.58 7.49 0.66
N ALA A 220 17.97 8.49 1.47
CA ALA A 220 18.51 9.76 1.02
C ALA A 220 19.65 9.59 -0.02
N SER A 221 20.57 8.65 0.21
CA SER A 221 21.67 8.38 -0.71
C SER A 221 21.19 7.82 -2.05
N ALA A 222 20.14 6.99 -2.03
CA ALA A 222 19.53 6.41 -3.22
C ALA A 222 18.80 7.48 -4.06
N VAL A 223 18.05 8.36 -3.42
CA VAL A 223 17.38 9.49 -4.06
C VAL A 223 18.39 10.45 -4.70
N VAL A 224 19.51 10.71 -4.01
CA VAL A 224 20.61 11.51 -4.57
C VAL A 224 21.24 10.84 -5.79
N ALA A 225 21.44 9.52 -5.75
CA ALA A 225 21.96 8.80 -6.90
C ALA A 225 20.98 8.88 -8.09
N GLU A 226 19.68 8.68 -7.84
CA GLU A 226 18.62 8.79 -8.85
C GLU A 226 18.63 10.17 -9.52
N GLY A 227 18.69 11.25 -8.74
CA GLY A 227 18.76 12.62 -9.28
C GLY A 227 20.01 12.92 -10.12
N THR A 228 21.07 12.12 -10.01
CA THR A 228 22.30 12.25 -10.83
C THR A 228 22.32 11.38 -12.08
N ARG A 229 21.33 10.49 -12.27
CA ARG A 229 21.28 9.62 -13.45
C ARG A 229 21.01 10.43 -14.72
N LYS A 230 21.58 9.98 -15.84
CA LYS A 230 21.21 10.48 -17.16
C LYS A 230 19.72 10.21 -17.40
N GLY A 231 18.95 11.26 -17.68
CA GLY A 231 17.49 11.17 -17.84
C GLY A 231 16.68 11.22 -16.54
N ALA A 232 17.31 11.52 -15.40
CA ALA A 232 16.57 11.75 -14.15
C ALA A 232 15.49 12.83 -14.32
N SER A 233 14.34 12.66 -13.65
CA SER A 233 13.28 13.66 -13.66
C SER A 233 13.73 14.96 -12.96
N ASP A 234 13.11 16.09 -13.29
CA ASP A 234 13.41 17.36 -12.62
C ASP A 234 13.09 17.30 -11.12
N ALA A 235 12.01 16.62 -10.74
CA ALA A 235 11.69 16.35 -9.35
C ALA A 235 12.83 15.61 -8.62
N ALA A 236 13.37 14.54 -9.23
CA ALA A 236 14.49 13.80 -8.67
C ALA A 236 15.74 14.67 -8.51
N ARG A 237 16.05 15.54 -9.48
CA ARG A 237 17.18 16.48 -9.41
C ARG A 237 17.02 17.50 -8.30
N VAL A 238 15.83 18.11 -8.18
CA VAL A 238 15.51 19.10 -7.15
C VAL A 238 15.63 18.48 -5.77
N VAL A 239 14.99 17.34 -5.54
CA VAL A 239 15.05 16.63 -4.25
C VAL A 239 16.49 16.22 -3.92
N ALA A 240 17.23 15.67 -4.89
CA ALA A 240 18.63 15.30 -4.70
C ALA A 240 19.54 16.50 -4.33
N SER A 241 19.24 17.69 -4.84
CA SER A 241 19.94 18.92 -4.47
C SER A 241 19.64 19.28 -3.01
N VAL A 242 18.37 19.34 -2.63
CA VAL A 242 17.93 19.76 -1.29
C VAL A 242 18.40 18.79 -0.20
N ILE A 243 18.29 17.48 -0.45
CA ILE A 243 18.65 16.42 0.51
C ILE A 243 20.10 16.51 1.00
N ARG A 244 21.01 17.06 0.18
CA ARG A 244 22.42 17.20 0.56
C ARG A 244 22.61 18.18 1.71
N SER A 245 21.74 19.18 1.82
CA SER A 245 21.81 20.29 2.77
C SER A 245 20.79 20.24 3.90
N CYS A 246 19.74 19.40 3.80
CA CYS A 246 18.70 19.31 4.82
C CYS A 246 19.11 18.44 6.02
N ALA A 247 18.39 18.57 7.13
CA ALA A 247 18.46 17.57 8.19
C ALA A 247 17.82 16.26 7.71
N ARG A 248 18.37 15.12 8.13
CA ARG A 248 17.91 13.80 7.68
C ARG A 248 17.63 12.93 8.89
N LEU A 249 16.38 12.49 9.03
CA LEU A 249 15.89 11.67 10.14
C LEU A 249 15.49 10.29 9.62
N SER A 250 16.00 9.23 10.25
CA SER A 250 15.61 7.85 9.97
C SER A 250 14.64 7.38 11.04
N LEU A 251 13.37 7.21 10.69
CA LEU A 251 12.29 6.83 11.58
C LEU A 251 12.30 5.31 11.81
N ASP A 252 12.27 4.87 13.06
CA ASP A 252 12.10 3.45 13.37
C ASP A 252 10.67 2.96 13.07
N ALA A 253 10.52 1.65 12.83
CA ALA A 253 9.24 1.06 12.46
C ALA A 253 8.17 1.22 13.55
N LEU A 254 8.57 1.14 14.83
CA LEU A 254 7.65 1.25 15.96
C LEU A 254 7.05 2.66 16.07
N LEU A 255 7.85 3.71 15.83
CA LEU A 255 7.41 5.10 15.78
C LEU A 255 6.39 5.29 14.66
N ILE A 256 6.62 4.69 13.49
CA ILE A 256 5.64 4.71 12.38
C ILE A 256 4.36 4.00 12.78
N ASP A 257 4.44 2.81 13.38
CA ASP A 257 3.25 2.09 13.87
C ASP A 257 2.49 2.93 14.93
N GLN A 258 3.19 3.66 15.81
CA GLN A 258 2.55 4.58 16.76
C GLN A 258 1.96 5.81 16.08
N ALA A 259 2.61 6.35 15.05
CA ALA A 259 2.11 7.46 14.26
C ALA A 259 0.81 7.06 13.56
N ASP A 260 0.81 5.95 12.82
CA ASP A 260 -0.36 5.44 12.08
C ASP A 260 -1.54 5.09 13.02
N ALA A 261 -1.26 4.79 14.29
CA ALA A 261 -2.29 4.54 15.30
C ALA A 261 -2.95 5.81 15.86
N LEU A 262 -2.38 7.00 15.62
CA LEU A 262 -2.94 8.28 16.07
C LEU A 262 -4.18 8.64 15.27
N LYS A 263 -5.30 8.79 15.97
CA LYS A 263 -6.48 9.42 15.38
C LYS A 263 -6.29 10.93 15.38
N ILE A 264 -6.32 11.53 14.21
CA ILE A 264 -6.29 12.98 14.04
C ILE A 264 -7.72 13.50 13.89
N ASP A 265 -8.05 14.53 14.65
CA ASP A 265 -9.20 15.39 14.37
C ASP A 265 -8.68 16.66 13.69
N TRP A 266 -8.97 16.82 12.40
CA TRP A 266 -8.48 17.94 11.60
C TRP A 266 -8.87 19.28 12.20
N ASN A 267 -10.08 19.38 12.78
CA ASN A 267 -10.56 20.63 13.39
C ASN A 267 -9.69 21.05 14.58
N ILE A 268 -9.15 20.09 15.33
CA ILE A 268 -8.23 20.35 16.45
C ILE A 268 -6.88 20.84 15.94
N LEU A 269 -6.41 20.32 14.80
CA LEU A 269 -5.16 20.77 14.18
C LEU A 269 -5.26 22.20 13.66
N CYS A 270 -6.35 22.56 12.97
CA CYS A 270 -6.55 23.90 12.43
C CYS A 270 -6.44 24.98 13.52
N GLY A 271 -6.99 24.73 14.70
CA GLY A 271 -6.97 25.68 15.83
C GLY A 271 -5.60 25.91 16.49
N GLY A 272 -4.56 25.14 16.12
CA GLY A 272 -3.23 25.18 16.74
C GLY A 272 -2.05 24.88 15.82
N TRP A 273 -2.27 24.90 14.50
CA TRP A 273 -1.36 24.40 13.47
C TRP A 273 0.13 24.72 13.69
N GLY A 274 0.49 26.02 13.69
CA GLY A 274 1.88 26.47 13.83
C GLY A 274 2.53 26.20 15.19
N GLN A 275 1.73 25.85 16.21
CA GLN A 275 2.26 25.42 17.52
C GLN A 275 2.49 23.91 17.58
N LEU A 276 1.78 23.13 16.77
CA LEU A 276 1.77 21.67 16.83
C LEU A 276 2.69 21.01 15.82
N LEU A 277 2.87 21.62 14.64
CA LEU A 277 3.58 21.04 13.51
C LEU A 277 4.81 21.88 13.17
N ARG A 278 5.77 21.89 14.10
CA ARG A 278 7.05 22.54 13.89
C ARG A 278 8.03 21.57 13.25
N LEU A 279 8.71 22.04 12.23
CA LEU A 279 9.79 21.31 11.60
C LEU A 279 11.01 21.35 12.52
N PRO A 280 11.66 20.19 12.80
CA PRO A 280 12.88 20.17 13.60
C PRO A 280 14.04 20.89 12.89
N HIS A 281 13.98 20.94 11.56
CA HIS A 281 14.85 21.69 10.67
C HIS A 281 14.08 21.99 9.39
N ASP A 282 14.38 23.09 8.72
CA ASP A 282 13.75 23.46 7.46
C ASP A 282 14.81 23.66 6.36
N PRO A 283 14.84 22.83 5.31
CA PRO A 283 14.00 21.65 5.08
C PRO A 283 14.43 20.44 5.92
N VAL A 284 13.58 19.41 6.01
CA VAL A 284 13.89 18.12 6.64
C VAL A 284 13.52 16.94 5.73
N TRP A 285 14.37 15.93 5.70
CA TRP A 285 14.11 14.64 5.09
C TRP A 285 13.77 13.62 6.17
N LEU A 286 12.58 13.04 6.08
CA LEU A 286 12.17 11.90 6.89
C LEU A 286 12.26 10.65 6.03
N GLU A 287 13.02 9.64 6.45
CA GLU A 287 12.98 8.32 5.82
C GLU A 287 12.49 7.26 6.78
N ALA A 288 11.67 6.34 6.27
CA ALA A 288 11.14 5.22 7.01
C ALA A 288 11.34 3.92 6.24
N LYS A 289 11.12 2.81 6.95
CA LYS A 289 11.17 1.47 6.38
C LYS A 289 9.82 0.78 6.58
N PRO A 290 8.80 1.10 5.76
CA PRO A 290 7.46 0.58 5.98
C PRO A 290 7.40 -0.95 5.95
N ILE A 291 8.28 -1.61 5.20
CA ILE A 291 8.44 -3.08 5.20
C ILE A 291 8.78 -3.69 6.58
N GLU A 292 9.31 -2.89 7.51
CA GLU A 292 9.62 -3.32 8.89
C GLU A 292 8.45 -3.05 9.87
N CYS A 293 7.38 -2.36 9.43
CA CYS A 293 6.21 -2.02 10.25
C CYS A 293 5.26 -3.22 10.42
N ALA A 294 4.45 -3.21 11.48
CA ALA A 294 3.50 -4.29 11.74
C ALA A 294 2.52 -4.51 10.57
N PHE A 295 2.07 -3.43 9.93
CA PHE A 295 1.21 -3.49 8.75
C PHE A 295 1.82 -4.32 7.62
N ALA A 296 3.12 -4.19 7.34
CA ALA A 296 3.77 -4.98 6.28
C ALA A 296 3.86 -6.47 6.63
N GLN A 297 3.94 -6.82 7.90
CA GLN A 297 3.90 -8.20 8.36
C GLN A 297 2.52 -8.84 8.16
N GLU A 298 1.45 -8.05 8.33
CA GLU A 298 0.07 -8.49 8.12
C GLU A 298 -0.34 -8.52 6.64
N ALA A 299 0.00 -7.46 5.89
CA ALA A 299 -0.37 -7.32 4.50
C ALA A 299 0.51 -8.19 3.58
N GLY A 300 1.78 -8.38 3.94
CA GLY A 300 2.83 -9.01 3.15
C GLY A 300 3.88 -7.98 2.69
N PRO A 301 5.18 -8.29 2.80
CA PRO A 301 6.26 -7.34 2.50
C PRO A 301 6.30 -6.90 1.04
N GLN A 302 5.75 -7.70 0.13
CA GLN A 302 5.65 -7.39 -1.29
C GLN A 302 4.60 -6.31 -1.63
N PHE A 303 3.78 -5.86 -0.69
CA PHE A 303 2.75 -4.83 -0.93
C PHE A 303 3.15 -3.46 -0.42
N VAL A 304 4.34 -3.36 0.16
CA VAL A 304 4.77 -2.19 0.91
C VAL A 304 6.12 -1.77 0.37
N ALA A 305 6.30 -0.46 0.18
CA ALA A 305 7.59 0.09 -0.19
C ALA A 305 8.68 -0.34 0.80
N GLU A 306 9.82 -0.75 0.29
CA GLU A 306 11.00 -1.10 1.08
C GLU A 306 11.48 0.08 1.92
N ARG A 307 11.38 1.28 1.32
CA ARG A 307 11.70 2.58 1.91
C ARG A 307 10.69 3.61 1.45
N THR A 308 10.38 4.56 2.32
CA THR A 308 9.70 5.79 1.96
C THR A 308 10.49 6.98 2.45
N GLY A 309 10.34 8.10 1.75
CA GLY A 309 11.06 9.33 1.99
C GLY A 309 10.13 10.51 1.79
N TYR A 310 10.19 11.45 2.74
CA TYR A 310 9.37 12.65 2.76
C TYR A 310 10.31 13.84 2.90
N LEU A 311 10.49 14.61 1.83
CA LEU A 311 11.14 15.92 1.91
C LEU A 311 10.08 16.93 2.32
N VAL A 312 10.23 17.52 3.49
CA VAL A 312 9.28 18.48 4.04
C VAL A 312 9.93 19.86 4.16
N CYS A 313 9.26 20.87 3.61
CA CYS A 313 9.69 22.26 3.59
C CYS A 313 8.59 23.14 4.20
N SER A 314 8.96 24.16 4.99
CA SER A 314 7.95 25.13 5.45
C SER A 314 7.36 25.90 4.27
N GLU A 315 6.08 26.24 4.40
CA GLU A 315 5.35 27.14 3.50
C GLU A 315 4.70 28.24 4.35
N SER A 316 4.21 29.32 3.73
CA SER A 316 3.60 30.45 4.46
C SER A 316 2.42 30.05 5.34
N GLU A 317 1.63 29.08 4.90
CA GLU A 317 0.41 28.60 5.58
C GLU A 317 0.53 27.12 6.02
N GLY A 318 1.73 26.53 5.97
CA GLY A 318 1.92 25.15 6.41
C GLY A 318 3.24 24.55 5.95
N PHE A 319 3.18 23.44 5.22
CA PHE A 319 4.37 22.81 4.66
C PHE A 319 4.05 22.08 3.36
N SER A 320 5.08 21.90 2.53
CA SER A 320 5.02 21.05 1.36
C SER A 320 5.75 19.73 1.60
N ILE A 321 5.27 18.66 0.97
CA ILE A 321 5.86 17.33 1.01
C ILE A 321 6.18 16.88 -0.41
N THR A 322 7.45 16.58 -0.70
CA THR A 322 7.82 15.78 -1.87
C THR A 322 8.05 14.33 -1.43
N TYR A 323 7.34 13.40 -2.07
CA TYR A 323 7.35 12.00 -1.71
C TYR A 323 8.27 11.18 -2.63
N ALA A 324 9.04 10.28 -2.04
CA ALA A 324 9.80 9.26 -2.76
C ALA A 324 9.61 7.91 -2.09
N PHE A 325 9.76 6.84 -2.87
CA PHE A 325 9.71 5.48 -2.35
C PHE A 325 10.67 4.57 -3.11
N CYS A 326 11.08 3.49 -2.44
CA CYS A 326 11.81 2.39 -3.05
C CYS A 326 10.90 1.17 -3.07
N TYR A 327 10.73 0.59 -4.25
CA TYR A 327 9.95 -0.63 -4.44
C TYR A 327 10.70 -1.55 -5.39
N ASP A 328 10.90 -2.80 -4.98
CA ASP A 328 11.74 -3.78 -5.66
C ASP A 328 13.10 -3.19 -6.09
N GLY A 329 13.77 -2.51 -5.14
CA GLY A 329 15.03 -1.78 -5.30
C GLY A 329 15.05 -0.63 -6.33
N THR A 330 13.92 -0.29 -6.95
CA THR A 330 13.78 0.88 -7.81
C THR A 330 13.42 2.10 -6.97
N THR A 331 14.25 3.14 -7.03
CA THR A 331 13.98 4.43 -6.37
C THR A 331 13.14 5.31 -7.29
N ILE A 332 11.98 5.75 -6.80
CA ILE A 332 11.04 6.60 -7.52
C ILE A 332 10.83 7.87 -6.71
N VAL A 333 11.05 9.03 -7.34
CA VAL A 333 10.71 10.35 -6.78
C VAL A 333 9.44 10.82 -7.49
N MET A 334 8.37 11.03 -6.72
CA MET A 334 7.10 11.44 -7.31
C MET A 334 7.21 12.84 -7.90
N PRO A 335 6.71 13.06 -9.12
CA PRO A 335 6.59 14.39 -9.69
C PRO A 335 5.50 15.18 -8.96
N GLY A 336 5.85 16.40 -8.52
CA GLY A 336 4.96 17.29 -7.78
C GLY A 336 5.24 17.34 -6.27
N ARG A 337 4.39 18.08 -5.56
CA ARG A 337 4.42 18.25 -4.12
C ARG A 337 3.01 18.26 -3.56
N ILE A 338 2.86 17.72 -2.36
CA ILE A 338 1.64 17.78 -1.57
C ILE A 338 1.74 19.02 -0.70
N LEU A 339 0.80 19.94 -0.82
CA LEU A 339 0.69 21.08 0.07
C LEU A 339 -0.24 20.73 1.22
N VAL A 340 0.20 21.02 2.43
CA VAL A 340 -0.57 20.77 3.64
C VAL A 340 -0.72 22.09 4.39
N SER A 341 -1.97 22.50 4.60
CA SER A 341 -2.33 23.73 5.31
C SER A 341 -3.53 23.47 6.24
N PRO A 342 -3.91 24.42 7.12
CA PRO A 342 -5.12 24.31 7.92
C PRO A 342 -6.39 24.03 7.09
N GLU A 343 -6.44 24.53 5.87
CA GLU A 343 -7.58 24.41 4.95
C GLU A 343 -7.71 23.01 4.34
N GLY A 344 -6.62 22.22 4.36
CA GLY A 344 -6.62 20.84 3.89
C GLY A 344 -5.34 20.43 3.19
N VAL A 345 -5.48 19.42 2.33
CA VAL A 345 -4.40 18.83 1.54
C VAL A 345 -4.66 19.10 0.07
N THR A 346 -3.69 19.65 -0.63
CA THR A 346 -3.76 19.85 -2.09
C THR A 346 -2.51 19.30 -2.77
N VAL A 347 -2.57 19.11 -4.09
CA VAL A 347 -1.46 18.60 -4.89
C VAL A 347 -1.08 19.63 -5.95
N GLU A 348 0.19 20.01 -5.97
CA GLU A 348 0.80 20.76 -7.06
C GLU A 348 1.70 19.85 -7.88
N ALA A 349 1.39 19.66 -9.16
CA ALA A 349 2.12 18.77 -10.06
C ALA A 349 2.53 19.51 -11.34
N PRO A 350 3.66 19.12 -11.97
CA PRO A 350 4.13 19.76 -13.21
C PRO A 350 3.20 19.49 -14.40
N ASP A 351 2.40 18.43 -14.34
CA ASP A 351 1.45 18.02 -15.36
C ASP A 351 0.26 17.27 -14.74
N ARG A 352 -0.81 17.11 -15.51
CA ARG A 352 -2.06 16.47 -15.06
C ARG A 352 -1.85 15.02 -14.62
N ARG A 353 -1.04 14.24 -15.34
CA ARG A 353 -0.81 12.82 -15.07
C ARG A 353 -0.10 12.63 -13.74
N SER A 354 0.92 13.45 -13.48
CA SER A 354 1.63 13.52 -12.21
C SER A 354 0.67 13.83 -11.04
N GLY A 355 -0.26 14.77 -11.24
CA GLY A 355 -1.31 15.08 -10.28
C GLY A 355 -2.24 13.89 -10.01
N GLU A 356 -2.75 13.26 -11.07
CA GLU A 356 -3.65 12.09 -10.96
C GLU A 356 -3.00 10.85 -10.31
N LEU A 357 -1.67 10.76 -10.33
CA LEU A 357 -0.91 9.73 -9.62
C LEU A 357 -0.77 10.05 -8.13
N LEU A 358 -0.52 11.32 -7.77
CA LEU A 358 -0.24 11.73 -6.40
C LEU A 358 -1.50 11.98 -5.56
N THR A 359 -2.58 12.50 -6.17
CA THR A 359 -3.84 12.83 -5.48
C THR A 359 -4.42 11.70 -4.65
N PRO A 360 -4.51 10.44 -5.14
CA PRO A 360 -5.07 9.34 -4.34
C PRO A 360 -4.24 8.99 -3.08
N MET A 361 -2.96 9.39 -3.05
CA MET A 361 -2.03 9.11 -1.96
C MET A 361 -1.82 10.31 -1.04
N ALA A 362 -2.23 11.51 -1.47
CA ALA A 362 -1.88 12.77 -0.83
C ALA A 362 -2.33 12.84 0.63
N ASP A 363 -3.60 12.49 0.90
CA ASP A 363 -4.17 12.51 2.25
C ASP A 363 -3.42 11.56 3.19
N SER A 364 -3.14 10.33 2.75
CA SER A 364 -2.44 9.34 3.56
C SER A 364 -0.97 9.74 3.85
N ILE A 365 -0.30 10.33 2.86
CA ILE A 365 1.06 10.85 3.03
C ILE A 365 1.06 12.04 3.99
N ALA A 366 0.15 12.99 3.81
CA ALA A 366 0.01 14.16 4.67
C ALA A 366 -0.32 13.75 6.11
N GLU A 367 -1.31 12.87 6.29
CA GLU A 367 -1.72 12.36 7.60
C GLU A 367 -0.52 11.72 8.34
N ARG A 368 0.23 10.84 7.68
CA ARG A 368 1.41 10.21 8.29
C ARG A 368 2.48 11.21 8.70
N VAL A 369 2.82 12.17 7.83
CA VAL A 369 3.82 13.21 8.14
C VAL A 369 3.36 14.06 9.33
N ILE A 370 2.07 14.43 9.36
CA ILE A 370 1.47 15.15 10.50
C ILE A 370 1.58 14.33 11.79
N GLN A 371 1.19 13.05 11.75
CA GLN A 371 1.26 12.17 12.93
C GLN A 371 2.69 12.05 13.47
N VAL A 372 3.68 11.91 12.58
CA VAL A 372 5.10 11.89 12.95
C VAL A 372 5.51 13.22 13.59
N PHE A 373 5.14 14.36 13.02
CA PHE A 373 5.43 15.67 13.62
C PHE A 373 4.72 15.91 14.95
N LEU A 374 3.50 15.42 15.12
CA LEU A 374 2.81 15.49 16.41
C LEU A 374 3.57 14.71 17.49
N LEU A 375 4.12 13.54 17.14
CA LEU A 375 4.95 12.76 18.06
C LEU A 375 6.30 13.46 18.36
N LEU A 376 6.96 14.01 17.33
CA LEU A 376 8.24 14.70 17.50
C LEU A 376 8.12 16.00 18.30
N ASN A 377 7.01 16.73 18.14
CA ASN A 377 6.75 17.98 18.85
C ASN A 377 6.07 17.78 20.22
N ALA A 378 5.61 16.57 20.53
CA ALA A 378 4.97 16.29 21.80
C ALA A 378 6.00 16.26 22.94
N ARG A 379 5.87 17.21 23.89
CA ARG A 379 6.89 17.48 24.92
C ARG A 379 7.32 16.28 25.77
N ASN A 380 6.43 15.32 25.95
CA ASN A 380 6.64 14.14 26.79
C ASN A 380 6.42 12.83 26.01
N ALA A 381 6.45 12.89 24.67
CA ALA A 381 6.48 11.67 23.88
C ALA A 381 7.77 10.89 24.17
N PRO A 382 7.71 9.56 24.22
CA PRO A 382 8.89 8.70 24.37
C PRO A 382 9.62 8.61 23.02
N VAL A 383 10.06 9.75 22.48
CA VAL A 383 10.81 9.82 21.22
C VAL A 383 12.23 10.27 21.53
N GLU A 384 13.20 9.50 21.06
CA GLU A 384 14.62 9.80 21.16
C GLU A 384 15.18 10.08 19.76
N VAL A 385 15.84 11.22 19.59
CA VAL A 385 16.60 11.53 18.38
C VAL A 385 18.08 11.32 18.71
N GLY A 386 18.68 10.28 18.14
CA GLY A 386 20.10 9.98 18.31
C GLY A 386 20.98 10.83 17.41
N ASP A 387 22.29 10.77 17.64
CA ASP A 387 23.27 11.45 16.80
C ASP A 387 23.33 10.86 15.39
N ALA A 388 23.59 11.71 14.40
CA ALA A 388 23.82 11.26 13.02
C ALA A 388 25.09 10.39 12.94
N GLU A 389 25.03 9.31 12.17
CA GLU A 389 26.17 8.40 11.99
C GLU A 389 27.39 9.12 11.36
N ASP A 390 28.58 8.96 11.95
CA ASP A 390 29.82 9.46 11.35
C ASP A 390 30.26 8.57 10.17
N VAL A 391 29.88 8.99 8.97
CA VAL A 391 30.22 8.34 7.71
C VAL A 391 31.50 8.89 7.05
N SER A 392 32.31 9.69 7.76
CA SER A 392 33.50 10.36 7.20
C SER A 392 34.55 9.39 6.64
N LYS A 393 34.80 8.28 7.35
CA LYS A 393 35.73 7.23 6.91
C LYS A 393 35.21 6.49 5.67
N LEU A 394 33.91 6.16 5.66
CA LEU A 394 33.25 5.51 4.53
C LEU A 394 33.29 6.40 3.28
N ASN A 395 32.99 7.68 3.43
CA ASN A 395 32.97 8.64 2.32
C ASN A 395 34.36 8.92 1.76
N ARG A 396 35.42 8.93 2.57
CA ARG A 396 36.80 8.98 2.08
C ARG A 396 37.13 7.78 1.19
N LYS A 397 36.77 6.55 1.62
CA LYS A 397 36.98 5.35 0.81
C LYS A 397 36.15 5.37 -0.48
N ARG A 398 34.91 5.84 -0.42
CA ARG A 398 34.04 5.97 -1.62
C ARG A 398 34.56 6.99 -2.61
N ALA A 399 35.07 8.13 -2.14
CA ALA A 399 35.71 9.13 -2.98
C ALA A 399 36.93 8.57 -3.73
N GLN A 400 37.78 7.77 -3.07
CA GLN A 400 38.90 7.07 -3.70
C GLN A 400 38.45 6.09 -4.80
N MET A 401 37.22 5.55 -4.70
CA MET A 401 36.62 4.66 -5.70
C MET A 401 35.76 5.40 -6.74
N GLY A 402 35.73 6.73 -6.75
CA GLY A 402 34.87 7.53 -7.64
C GLY A 402 33.37 7.35 -7.37
N ARG A 403 32.98 6.87 -6.19
CA ARG A 403 31.57 6.64 -5.81
C ARG A 403 30.99 7.84 -5.06
N PRO A 404 29.71 8.21 -5.29
CA PRO A 404 29.05 9.30 -4.56
C PRO A 404 29.06 9.08 -3.03
N PRO A 405 29.09 10.13 -2.20
CA PRO A 405 29.07 10.00 -0.75
C PRO A 405 27.75 9.40 -0.25
N VAL A 406 27.81 8.62 0.83
CA VAL A 406 26.65 8.21 1.63
C VAL A 406 26.30 9.35 2.57
N LEU A 407 25.01 9.67 2.64
CA LEU A 407 24.48 10.70 3.51
C LEU A 407 24.10 10.10 4.86
N SER A 408 24.57 10.69 5.96
CA SER A 408 24.20 10.29 7.31
C SER A 408 22.79 10.73 7.68
N THR A 409 22.12 9.94 8.51
CA THR A 409 20.80 10.20 9.08
C THR A 409 20.87 10.10 10.60
N ALA A 410 20.18 10.98 11.31
CA ALA A 410 19.95 10.83 12.74
C ALA A 410 18.81 9.82 12.97
N PRO A 411 19.03 8.74 13.74
CA PRO A 411 17.96 7.78 14.03
C PRO A 411 16.95 8.40 15.00
N VAL A 412 15.67 8.23 14.70
CA VAL A 412 14.55 8.63 15.57
C VAL A 412 13.86 7.37 16.05
N ARG A 413 13.84 7.17 17.36
CA ARG A 413 13.36 5.94 17.98
C ARG A 413 12.25 6.16 19.00
N TRP A 414 11.41 5.15 19.14
CA TRP A 414 10.45 5.08 20.24
C TRP A 414 11.11 4.53 21.52
N ASP A 415 11.52 5.41 22.44
CA ASP A 415 12.23 5.07 23.67
C ASP A 415 11.28 4.64 24.81
N LEU A 416 11.08 3.33 24.92
CA LEU A 416 10.30 2.72 26.00
C LEU A 416 11.04 2.67 27.35
N SER A 417 12.31 3.09 27.45
CA SER A 417 13.13 2.93 28.67
C SER A 417 12.50 3.57 29.90
N ARG A 418 11.75 4.66 29.74
CA ARG A 418 11.03 5.33 30.83
C ARG A 418 9.85 4.49 31.32
N ILE A 419 9.13 3.85 30.40
CA ILE A 419 8.00 2.97 30.70
C ILE A 419 8.52 1.69 31.37
N GLU A 420 9.57 1.09 30.81
CA GLU A 420 10.22 -0.10 31.35
C GLU A 420 10.79 0.16 32.77
N ARG A 421 11.46 1.29 32.99
CA ARG A 421 11.95 1.69 34.32
C ARG A 421 10.81 1.89 35.32
N ARG A 422 9.69 2.47 34.90
CA ARG A 422 8.52 2.66 35.76
C ARG A 422 7.92 1.32 36.16
N ALA A 423 7.72 0.41 35.21
CA ALA A 423 7.16 -0.90 35.49
C ALA A 423 8.07 -1.75 36.38
N LYS A 424 9.40 -1.68 36.16
CA LYS A 424 10.40 -2.29 37.05
C LYS A 424 10.29 -1.78 38.50
N ARG A 425 10.04 -0.49 38.71
CA ARG A 425 9.80 0.08 40.06
C ARG A 425 8.50 -0.43 40.70
N GLN A 426 7.55 -0.88 39.90
CA GLN A 426 6.28 -1.45 40.35
C GLN A 426 6.36 -2.97 40.56
N GLY A 427 7.55 -3.57 40.43
CA GLY A 427 7.76 -5.01 40.61
C GLY A 427 7.38 -5.85 39.39
N GLU A 428 7.06 -5.22 38.26
CA GLU A 428 6.76 -5.92 37.01
C GLU A 428 8.08 -6.25 36.29
N ALA A 429 8.39 -7.53 36.14
CA ALA A 429 9.56 -7.98 35.39
C ALA A 429 9.25 -8.00 33.87
N PHE A 430 10.05 -7.27 33.09
CA PHE A 430 9.94 -7.22 31.63
C PHE A 430 10.84 -8.29 30.99
N GLY A 431 10.32 -9.51 30.82
CA GLY A 431 10.89 -10.46 29.85
C GLY A 431 10.56 -10.05 28.40
N PRO A 432 11.21 -10.65 27.38
CA PRO A 432 10.98 -10.30 25.96
C PRO A 432 9.53 -10.46 25.50
N GLU A 433 8.82 -11.43 26.08
CA GLU A 433 7.41 -11.70 25.80
C GLU A 433 6.50 -10.72 26.55
N GLN A 434 6.77 -10.43 27.84
CA GLN A 434 6.07 -9.36 28.56
C GLN A 434 6.31 -8.00 27.95
N ARG A 435 7.47 -7.74 27.34
CA ARG A 435 7.73 -6.49 26.59
C ARG A 435 6.82 -6.38 25.37
N ARG A 436 6.68 -7.46 24.59
CA ARG A 436 5.74 -7.51 23.45
C ARG A 436 4.30 -7.37 23.89
N GLN A 437 3.89 -8.08 24.94
CA GLN A 437 2.55 -7.99 25.52
C GLN A 437 2.28 -6.60 26.12
N ALA A 438 3.25 -6.00 26.81
CA ALA A 438 3.14 -4.65 27.35
C ALA A 438 2.95 -3.66 26.21
N VAL A 439 3.79 -3.69 25.17
CA VAL A 439 3.63 -2.85 23.96
C VAL A 439 2.25 -3.03 23.31
N ALA A 440 1.74 -4.27 23.25
CA ALA A 440 0.41 -4.56 22.71
C ALA A 440 -0.75 -4.15 23.65
N ALA A 441 -0.53 -4.16 24.97
CA ALA A 441 -1.51 -3.82 26.01
C ALA A 441 -1.44 -2.36 26.48
N LEU A 442 -0.48 -1.58 25.96
CA LEU A 442 -0.48 -0.13 26.08
C LEU A 442 -1.79 0.38 25.46
N VAL A 443 -2.73 0.86 26.29
CA VAL A 443 -3.91 1.56 25.79
C VAL A 443 -3.38 2.74 25.00
N ARG A 444 -3.57 2.68 23.66
CA ARG A 444 -2.97 3.57 22.67
C ARG A 444 -2.81 4.97 23.25
N GLY A 445 -1.57 5.34 23.54
CA GLY A 445 -1.28 6.72 23.91
C GLY A 445 -1.79 7.61 22.79
N HIS A 446 -2.23 8.81 23.14
CA HIS A 446 -2.73 9.76 22.15
C HIS A 446 -2.10 11.12 22.38
N VAL A 447 -1.95 11.86 21.29
CA VAL A 447 -1.54 13.25 21.38
C VAL A 447 -2.73 14.07 21.86
N LYS A 448 -2.51 14.82 22.94
CA LYS A 448 -3.47 15.69 23.56
C LYS A 448 -3.01 17.13 23.38
N VAL A 449 -3.76 17.85 22.55
CA VAL A 449 -3.48 19.26 22.22
C VAL A 449 -3.93 20.17 23.37
N ARG A 450 -3.11 21.18 23.67
CA ARG A 450 -3.34 22.23 24.67
C ARG A 450 -2.91 23.58 24.11
N LYS A 451 -3.35 24.66 24.77
CA LYS A 451 -2.87 26.04 24.49
C LYS A 451 -1.34 26.16 24.54
N THR A 452 -0.66 25.29 25.28
CA THR A 452 0.80 25.30 25.43
C THR A 452 1.54 24.36 24.48
N GLY A 453 0.83 23.61 23.63
CA GLY A 453 1.40 22.70 22.62
C GLY A 453 0.85 21.28 22.66
N ALA A 454 1.56 20.37 21.99
CA ALA A 454 1.26 18.94 21.96
C ALA A 454 1.84 18.21 23.18
N PHE A 455 1.03 17.32 23.77
CA PHE A 455 1.45 16.44 24.86
C PHE A 455 1.10 15.00 24.52
N TRP A 456 2.03 14.09 24.71
CA TRP A 456 1.75 12.67 24.63
C TRP A 456 1.07 12.21 25.92
N TRP A 457 -0.21 11.85 25.84
CA TRP A 457 -0.88 11.25 26.98
C TRP A 457 -0.45 9.79 27.06
N SER A 458 0.43 9.48 28.01
CA SER A 458 1.07 8.18 28.09
C SER A 458 0.03 7.05 28.16
N PRO A 459 0.29 5.94 27.47
CA PRO A 459 -0.53 4.76 27.61
C PRO A 459 -0.57 4.31 29.07
N TYR A 460 -1.74 3.89 29.53
CA TYR A 460 -1.86 3.07 30.74
C TYR A 460 -2.06 1.63 30.30
N VAL A 461 -1.49 0.69 31.03
CA VAL A 461 -1.81 -0.72 30.82
C VAL A 461 -3.21 -0.92 31.39
N ARG A 462 -4.20 -1.25 30.54
CA ARG A 462 -5.47 -1.78 31.07
C ARG A 462 -5.12 -3.11 31.71
N SER A 463 -5.51 -3.27 32.98
CA SER A 463 -5.33 -4.49 33.78
C SER A 463 -3.87 -4.90 34.02
N GLY A 464 -3.50 -5.08 35.30
CA GLY A 464 -2.23 -5.72 35.65
C GLY A 464 -2.08 -7.05 34.90
N ILE A 465 -0.88 -7.37 34.44
CA ILE A 465 -0.56 -8.62 33.75
C ILE A 465 -0.71 -9.76 34.78
N GLY A 466 -1.91 -10.33 34.90
CA GLY A 466 -2.26 -11.38 35.87
C GLY A 466 -3.72 -11.81 35.75
N PRO A 467 -4.10 -12.97 36.32
CA PRO A 467 -5.45 -13.55 36.20
C PRO A 467 -6.56 -12.74 36.90
N ASP A 468 -6.20 -11.70 37.66
CA ASP A 468 -7.13 -10.87 38.41
C ASP A 468 -6.83 -9.37 38.17
N PRO A 469 -7.46 -8.76 37.16
CA PRO A 469 -7.16 -7.40 36.76
C PRO A 469 -7.71 -6.38 37.76
N ARG A 470 -6.88 -5.91 38.70
CA ARG A 470 -7.23 -4.75 39.52
C ARG A 470 -7.11 -3.48 38.68
N GLU A 471 -8.21 -2.73 38.57
CA GLU A 471 -8.21 -1.37 38.03
C GLU A 471 -7.40 -0.46 38.97
N THR A 472 -6.13 -0.24 38.68
CA THR A 472 -5.34 0.82 39.35
C THR A 472 -5.50 2.15 38.61
N GLY A 473 -6.74 2.52 38.30
CA GLY A 473 -7.05 3.87 37.83
C GLY A 473 -6.64 4.85 38.92
N ARG A 474 -5.71 5.76 38.64
CA ARG A 474 -5.50 6.92 39.51
C ARG A 474 -6.61 7.91 39.20
N ASP A 475 -7.57 8.02 40.11
CA ASP A 475 -8.43 9.19 40.17
C ASP A 475 -7.55 10.41 40.48
N TYR A 476 -7.44 11.32 39.53
CA TYR A 476 -6.87 12.63 39.78
C TYR A 476 -8.01 13.55 40.19
N VAL A 477 -8.01 13.98 41.45
CA VAL A 477 -8.83 15.11 41.88
C VAL A 477 -8.34 16.34 41.12
N VAL A 478 -9.10 16.77 40.11
CA VAL A 478 -8.91 18.09 39.50
C VAL A 478 -9.33 19.09 40.57
N ARG A 479 -8.36 19.71 41.23
CA ARG A 479 -8.63 20.85 42.10
C ARG A 479 -8.98 22.05 41.20
N PRO A 480 -10.05 22.80 41.52
CA PRO A 480 -10.49 23.95 40.74
C PRO A 480 -9.44 25.06 40.67
#